data_AF-A0A453SBD8-F1
#
_entry.id   AF-A0A453SBD8-F1
#
_cell.length_a   1.000
_cell.length_b   1.000
_cell.length_c   1.000
_cell.angle_alpha   90.00
_cell.angle_beta   90.00
_cell.angle_gamma   90.00
#
_symmetry.space_group_name_H-M   'P 1'
#
loop_
_entity.id
_entity.type
_entity.pdbx_description
1 polymer ?
#
loop_
_entity_poly.entity_id
_entity_poly.type
_entity_poly.pdbx_seq_one_letter_code
_entity_poly.pdbx_strand_id
1 'polypeptide(L)'
;MATGSDAGKSAEAVLEWPKQDKKRMLHAVYRVGDLDRTIKCYTECFGMKLLRKRDVPEEKYTNAFLGYGPEDTNFALELTYNYGVDKYDIGAGFGHFAIANEDVYKLSETIKSSDCCKITREPGPVKGGSTVIAFAQDPDGYMFELIQRGPTPEPLCQVMLRVGDLDRAIMFYEKGPWDEASEEEGCASV
;
A
#
# COMPACT_ATOMS: atom_id res chain seq x y z
N MET A 1 2.83 48.86 -22.83
CA MET A 1 1.70 47.92 -23.01
C MET A 1 2.28 46.59 -23.44
N ALA A 2 2.34 45.61 -22.55
CA ALA A 2 2.57 44.21 -22.90
C ALA A 2 1.28 43.49 -22.51
N THR A 3 0.47 43.19 -23.53
CA THR A 3 -0.84 42.55 -23.42
C THR A 3 -0.69 41.05 -23.59
N GLY A 4 -1.31 40.28 -22.69
CA GLY A 4 -1.94 39.03 -23.07
C GLY A 4 -1.24 37.73 -22.67
N SER A 5 -1.79 37.11 -21.64
CA SER A 5 -2.13 35.68 -21.59
C SER A 5 -0.99 34.66 -21.63
N ASP A 6 -0.36 34.41 -20.48
CA ASP A 6 0.29 33.11 -20.19
C ASP A 6 -0.49 32.29 -19.13
N ALA A 7 -1.64 32.77 -18.68
CA ALA A 7 -2.49 32.09 -17.70
C ALA A 7 -3.36 30.97 -18.31
N GLY A 8 -3.46 30.88 -19.64
CA GLY A 8 -4.37 29.97 -20.36
C GLY A 8 -3.77 28.64 -20.82
N LYS A 9 -2.48 28.37 -20.60
CA LYS A 9 -1.85 27.07 -20.91
C LYS A 9 -1.98 26.04 -19.78
N SER A 10 -2.81 26.32 -18.76
CA SER A 10 -2.54 25.91 -17.38
C SER A 10 -3.37 24.72 -16.85
N ALA A 11 -4.47 24.32 -17.48
CA ALA A 11 -5.29 23.17 -17.01
C ALA A 11 -5.32 22.01 -18.02
N GLU A 12 -5.52 22.30 -19.31
CA GLU A 12 -5.59 21.26 -20.35
C GLU A 12 -4.25 20.55 -20.55
N ALA A 13 -3.13 21.27 -20.48
CA ALA A 13 -1.79 20.67 -20.56
C ALA A 13 -1.47 19.77 -19.34
N VAL A 14 -2.06 20.07 -18.17
CA VAL A 14 -1.87 19.29 -16.93
C VAL A 14 -2.61 17.96 -16.99
N LEU A 15 -3.74 17.88 -17.71
CA LEU A 15 -4.49 16.63 -17.92
C LEU A 15 -3.94 15.74 -19.04
N GLU A 16 -3.13 16.29 -19.96
CA GLU A 16 -2.52 15.51 -21.04
C GLU A 16 -1.24 14.78 -20.62
N TRP A 17 -0.44 15.36 -19.71
CA TRP A 17 0.78 14.71 -19.23
C TRP A 17 0.53 13.35 -18.54
N PRO A 18 -0.46 13.19 -17.63
CA PRO A 18 -0.75 11.90 -17.00
C PRO A 18 -1.08 10.78 -17.98
N LYS A 19 -1.62 11.09 -19.16
CA LYS A 19 -1.95 10.11 -20.22
C LYS A 19 -0.70 9.62 -20.97
N GLN A 20 0.37 10.40 -20.99
CA GLN A 20 1.63 10.08 -21.67
C GLN A 20 2.66 9.43 -20.72
N ASP A 21 2.53 9.72 -19.44
CA ASP A 21 3.40 9.21 -18.40
C ASP A 21 3.15 7.71 -18.09
N LYS A 22 4.21 6.98 -17.76
CA LYS A 22 4.17 5.54 -17.45
C LYS A 22 4.38 5.33 -15.95
N LYS A 23 3.40 5.75 -15.17
CA LYS A 23 3.43 5.63 -13.70
C LYS A 23 3.44 4.16 -13.28
N ARG A 24 4.11 3.89 -12.15
CA ARG A 24 4.10 2.58 -11.50
C ARG A 24 4.09 2.76 -9.99
N MET A 25 3.31 1.94 -9.30
CA MET A 25 3.39 1.83 -7.84
C MET A 25 4.73 1.16 -7.48
N LEU A 26 5.55 1.81 -6.67
CA LEU A 26 6.89 1.33 -6.34
C LEU A 26 6.89 0.50 -5.05
N HIS A 27 6.49 1.12 -3.95
CA HIS A 27 6.47 0.49 -2.65
C HIS A 27 5.54 1.19 -1.67
N ALA A 28 5.15 0.49 -0.60
CA ALA A 28 4.60 1.10 0.61
C ALA A 28 5.68 1.18 1.68
N VAL A 29 5.88 2.38 2.23
CA VAL A 29 6.82 2.63 3.33
C VAL A 29 6.06 2.63 4.65
N TYR A 30 6.53 1.85 5.62
CA TYR A 30 6.01 1.86 6.98
C TYR A 30 7.06 1.39 7.98
N ARG A 31 6.75 1.51 9.27
CA ARG A 31 7.71 1.32 10.36
C ARG A 31 7.42 0.03 11.10
N VAL A 32 8.49 -0.62 11.56
CA VAL A 32 8.44 -1.89 12.30
C VAL A 32 9.29 -1.80 13.55
N GLY A 33 8.84 -2.46 14.63
CA GLY A 33 9.53 -2.47 15.92
C GLY A 33 10.72 -3.43 15.99
N ASP A 34 10.68 -4.50 15.17
CA ASP A 34 11.75 -5.49 15.08
C ASP A 34 11.93 -5.92 13.61
N LEU A 35 12.98 -5.43 12.98
CA LEU A 35 13.21 -5.63 11.54
C LEU A 35 13.43 -7.10 11.19
N ASP A 36 14.24 -7.81 11.98
CA ASP A 36 14.62 -9.19 11.66
C ASP A 36 13.44 -10.14 11.93
N ARG A 37 12.66 -9.87 12.98
CA ARG A 37 11.39 -10.57 13.20
C ARG A 37 10.45 -10.37 12.00
N THR A 38 10.21 -9.14 11.56
CA THR A 38 9.27 -8.90 10.45
C THR A 38 9.77 -9.47 9.13
N ILE A 39 11.08 -9.39 8.82
CA ILE A 39 11.67 -10.06 7.66
C ILE A 39 11.40 -11.57 7.72
N LYS A 40 11.73 -12.21 8.84
CA LYS A 40 11.51 -13.65 9.03
C LYS A 40 10.04 -14.00 8.82
N CYS A 41 9.13 -13.27 9.48
CA CYS A 41 7.69 -13.47 9.37
C CYS A 41 7.25 -13.41 7.90
N TYR A 42 7.65 -12.41 7.13
CA TYR A 42 7.18 -12.26 5.76
C TYR A 42 7.77 -13.30 4.81
N THR A 43 9.03 -13.70 5.03
CA THR A 43 9.65 -14.78 4.23
C THR A 43 9.00 -16.14 4.51
N GLU A 44 8.75 -16.48 5.77
CA GLU A 44 8.22 -17.80 6.18
C GLU A 44 6.70 -17.89 6.04
N CYS A 45 5.96 -16.85 6.42
CA CYS A 45 4.49 -16.85 6.42
C CYS A 45 3.92 -16.55 5.04
N PHE A 46 4.47 -15.55 4.36
CA PHE A 46 3.91 -14.99 3.13
C PHE A 46 4.68 -15.36 1.87
N GLY A 47 5.84 -16.04 2.01
CA GLY A 47 6.68 -16.43 0.88
C GLY A 47 7.33 -15.26 0.17
N MET A 48 7.48 -14.10 0.83
CA MET A 48 8.18 -12.95 0.26
C MET A 48 9.69 -13.20 0.21
N LYS A 49 10.38 -12.42 -0.63
CA LYS A 49 11.84 -12.41 -0.71
C LYS A 49 12.38 -11.12 -0.10
N LEU A 50 13.44 -11.21 0.69
CA LEU A 50 14.25 -10.03 1.03
C LEU A 50 15.02 -9.61 -0.24
N LEU A 51 14.65 -8.46 -0.79
CA LEU A 51 15.21 -7.93 -2.04
C LEU A 51 16.49 -7.14 -1.76
N ARG A 52 16.45 -6.30 -0.72
CA ARG A 52 17.55 -5.41 -0.34
C ARG A 52 17.43 -5.02 1.13
N LYS A 53 18.55 -4.88 1.82
CA LYS A 53 18.65 -4.33 3.18
C LYS A 53 19.70 -3.23 3.17
N ARG A 54 19.40 -2.06 3.76
CA ARG A 54 20.31 -0.92 3.83
C ARG A 54 20.28 -0.34 5.22
N ASP A 55 21.43 -0.31 5.87
CA ASP A 55 21.60 0.35 7.14
C ASP A 55 22.08 1.79 6.94
N VAL A 56 21.57 2.72 7.76
CA VAL A 56 21.93 4.15 7.73
C VAL A 56 22.23 4.60 9.18
N PRO A 57 23.40 4.25 9.72
CA PRO A 57 23.75 4.53 11.12
C PRO A 57 23.76 6.02 11.46
N GLU A 58 24.11 6.88 10.51
CA GLU A 58 24.17 8.33 10.68
C GLU A 58 22.79 8.92 10.99
N GLU A 59 21.73 8.31 10.45
CA GLU A 59 20.34 8.71 10.64
C GLU A 59 19.58 7.77 11.59
N LYS A 60 20.27 6.76 12.15
CA LYS A 60 19.77 5.81 13.14
C LYS A 60 18.56 4.97 12.68
N TYR A 61 18.62 4.48 11.44
CA TYR A 61 17.61 3.57 10.93
C TYR A 61 18.16 2.52 9.96
N THR A 62 17.42 1.43 9.79
CA THR A 62 17.69 0.39 8.78
C THR A 62 16.44 0.16 7.94
N ASN A 63 16.60 0.06 6.62
CA ASN A 63 15.53 -0.30 5.70
C ASN A 63 15.68 -1.72 5.17
N ALA A 64 14.56 -2.40 4.97
CA ALA A 64 14.48 -3.67 4.25
C ALA A 64 13.36 -3.62 3.22
N PHE A 65 13.65 -4.10 2.01
CA PHE A 65 12.71 -4.17 0.90
C PHE A 65 12.32 -5.62 0.69
N LEU A 66 11.01 -5.91 0.75
CA LEU A 66 10.47 -7.25 0.57
C LEU A 66 9.37 -7.27 -0.48
N GLY A 67 9.30 -8.34 -1.26
CA GLY A 67 8.27 -8.50 -2.29
C GLY A 67 8.37 -9.85 -2.98
N TYR A 68 7.63 -10.00 -4.08
CA TYR A 68 7.56 -11.26 -4.84
C TYR A 68 8.47 -11.29 -6.09
N GLY A 69 9.03 -10.13 -6.47
CA GLY A 69 9.94 -9.98 -7.59
C GLY A 69 10.88 -8.77 -7.45
N PRO A 70 11.76 -8.54 -8.43
CA PRO A 70 12.66 -7.39 -8.47
C PRO A 70 11.95 -6.03 -8.37
N GLU A 71 12.55 -5.05 -7.68
CA GLU A 71 11.95 -3.71 -7.42
C GLU A 71 11.70 -2.88 -8.70
N ASP A 72 12.36 -3.19 -9.81
CA ASP A 72 12.19 -2.50 -11.10
C ASP A 72 10.90 -2.92 -11.82
N THR A 73 10.39 -4.12 -11.56
CA THR A 73 9.16 -4.65 -12.17
C THR A 73 8.00 -4.84 -11.19
N ASN A 74 8.27 -4.95 -9.88
CA ASN A 74 7.26 -5.30 -8.88
C ASN A 74 7.08 -4.22 -7.82
N PHE A 75 5.92 -4.28 -7.15
CA PHE A 75 5.63 -3.54 -5.94
C PHE A 75 6.30 -4.19 -4.73
N ALA A 76 6.83 -3.39 -3.80
CA ALA A 76 7.52 -3.87 -2.61
C ALA A 76 6.99 -3.24 -1.31
N LEU A 77 7.33 -3.87 -0.19
CA LEU A 77 7.20 -3.28 1.15
C LEU A 77 8.57 -2.77 1.57
N GLU A 78 8.64 -1.48 1.89
CA GLU A 78 9.82 -0.84 2.48
C GLU A 78 9.62 -0.72 3.99
N LEU A 79 10.26 -1.63 4.72
CA LEU A 79 10.27 -1.64 6.18
C LEU A 79 11.31 -0.64 6.68
N THR A 80 10.93 0.22 7.61
CA THR A 80 11.85 1.14 8.30
C THR A 80 11.92 0.79 9.78
N TYR A 81 13.09 0.39 10.25
CA TYR A 81 13.37 0.22 11.67
C TYR A 81 14.17 1.41 12.18
N ASN A 82 13.62 2.16 13.13
CA ASN A 82 14.34 3.23 13.83
C ASN A 82 14.99 2.65 15.09
N TYR A 83 16.27 2.95 15.32
CA TYR A 83 17.02 2.32 16.40
C TYR A 83 16.38 2.57 17.77
N GLY A 84 16.11 1.49 18.50
CA GLY A 84 15.52 1.54 19.84
C GLY A 84 14.04 1.90 19.90
N VAL A 85 13.34 1.99 18.75
CA VAL A 85 11.88 2.19 18.71
C VAL A 85 11.22 0.86 18.35
N ASP A 86 10.50 0.27 19.30
CA ASP A 86 9.98 -1.10 19.24
C ASP A 86 8.47 -1.20 19.01
N LYS A 87 7.76 -0.06 18.94
CA LYS A 87 6.32 0.00 18.73
C LYS A 87 5.91 1.28 18.01
N TYR A 88 4.89 1.16 17.17
CA TYR A 88 4.22 2.28 16.53
C TYR A 88 2.71 2.24 16.77
N ASP A 89 2.07 3.39 16.64
CA ASP A 89 0.61 3.48 16.51
C ASP A 89 0.25 3.42 15.02
N ILE A 90 -0.52 2.40 14.63
CA ILE A 90 -1.03 2.24 13.26
C ILE A 90 -2.16 3.24 12.99
N GLY A 91 -2.89 3.65 14.03
CA GLY A 91 -4.08 4.48 13.92
C GLY A 91 -5.26 3.77 13.23
N ALA A 92 -6.33 4.53 13.00
CA ALA A 92 -7.57 4.03 12.42
C ALA A 92 -7.70 4.27 10.90
N GLY A 93 -6.76 5.02 10.30
CA GLY A 93 -6.79 5.33 8.86
C GLY A 93 -6.26 4.20 7.98
N PHE A 94 -5.24 3.47 8.45
CA PHE A 94 -4.68 2.35 7.71
C PHE A 94 -5.61 1.13 7.71
N GLY A 95 -5.84 0.57 6.53
CA GLY A 95 -6.69 -0.59 6.32
C GLY A 95 -5.92 -1.90 6.40
N HIS A 96 -5.27 -2.25 5.29
CA HIS A 96 -4.48 -3.47 5.13
C HIS A 96 -3.59 -3.40 3.88
N PHE A 97 -2.61 -4.29 3.81
CA PHE A 97 -2.02 -4.74 2.54
C PHE A 97 -2.77 -5.98 2.05
N ALA A 98 -2.70 -6.30 0.75
CA ALA A 98 -3.28 -7.53 0.23
C ALA A 98 -2.29 -8.40 -0.55
N ILE A 99 -2.38 -9.71 -0.33
CA ILE A 99 -1.61 -10.74 -1.02
C ILE A 99 -2.58 -11.63 -1.79
N ALA A 100 -2.47 -11.64 -3.11
CA ALA A 100 -3.18 -12.58 -3.96
C ALA A 100 -2.44 -13.93 -3.97
N ASN A 101 -3.19 -15.02 -3.82
CA ASN A 101 -2.66 -16.38 -3.83
C ASN A 101 -3.66 -17.35 -4.47
N GLU A 102 -3.19 -18.42 -5.08
CA GLU A 102 -4.06 -19.40 -5.74
C GLU A 102 -4.81 -20.31 -4.74
N ASP A 103 -4.24 -20.51 -3.55
CA ASP A 103 -4.81 -21.35 -2.49
C ASP A 103 -4.66 -20.66 -1.12
N VAL A 104 -5.66 -19.85 -0.78
CA VAL A 104 -5.67 -19.10 0.49
C VAL A 104 -5.85 -20.00 1.70
N TYR A 105 -6.44 -21.19 1.55
CA TYR A 105 -6.55 -22.16 2.64
C TYR A 105 -5.17 -22.67 3.04
N LYS A 106 -4.39 -23.14 2.06
CA LYS A 106 -3.02 -23.61 2.27
C LYS A 106 -2.09 -22.52 2.78
N LEU A 107 -2.22 -21.30 2.26
CA LEU A 107 -1.46 -20.15 2.78
C LEU A 107 -1.81 -19.89 4.25
N SER A 108 -3.10 -19.94 4.61
CA SER A 108 -3.55 -19.75 5.99
C SER A 108 -3.02 -20.83 6.95
N GLU A 109 -2.95 -22.08 6.51
CA GLU A 109 -2.34 -23.18 7.27
C GLU A 109 -0.82 -22.96 7.47
N THR A 110 -0.13 -22.49 6.44
CA THR A 110 1.30 -22.16 6.50
C THR A 110 1.54 -21.06 7.53
N ILE A 111 0.73 -19.99 7.48
CA ILE A 111 0.80 -18.87 8.43
C ILE A 111 0.58 -19.38 9.87
N LYS A 112 -0.44 -20.19 10.11
CA LYS A 112 -0.72 -20.76 11.45
C LYS A 112 0.42 -21.63 11.99
N SER A 113 1.23 -22.22 11.11
CA SER A 113 2.33 -23.11 11.50
C SER A 113 3.63 -22.37 11.84
N SER A 114 3.72 -21.06 11.56
CA SER A 114 4.95 -20.27 11.67
C SER A 114 5.16 -19.56 13.02
N ASP A 115 4.14 -19.53 13.89
CA ASP A 115 4.05 -18.73 15.14
C ASP A 115 4.36 -17.22 15.00
N CYS A 116 4.54 -16.74 13.78
CA CYS A 116 5.06 -15.41 13.46
C CYS A 116 3.95 -14.40 13.16
N CYS A 117 2.98 -14.81 12.35
CA CYS A 117 1.78 -14.05 12.01
C CYS A 117 0.53 -14.78 12.53
N LYS A 118 -0.55 -14.03 12.77
CA LYS A 118 -1.80 -14.57 13.30
C LYS A 118 -2.93 -14.51 12.28
N ILE A 119 -3.58 -15.63 11.99
CA ILE A 119 -4.87 -15.59 11.27
C ILE A 119 -5.93 -14.99 12.19
N THR A 120 -6.47 -13.84 11.79
CA THR A 120 -7.52 -13.09 12.52
C THR A 120 -8.90 -13.28 11.91
N ARG A 121 -8.95 -13.73 10.65
CA ARG A 121 -10.16 -14.21 10.00
C ARG A 121 -9.82 -15.43 9.14
N GLU A 122 -10.52 -16.53 9.41
CA GLU A 122 -10.39 -17.77 8.68
C GLU A 122 -10.76 -17.63 7.19
N PRO A 123 -10.13 -18.43 6.31
CA PRO A 123 -10.41 -18.41 4.88
C PRO A 123 -11.86 -18.80 4.60
N GLY A 124 -12.51 -17.99 3.76
CA GLY A 124 -13.86 -18.26 3.29
C GLY A 124 -14.38 -17.12 2.40
N PRO A 125 -15.55 -17.30 1.76
CA PRO A 125 -16.13 -16.26 0.91
C PRO A 125 -16.30 -14.92 1.65
N VAL A 126 -16.04 -13.82 0.96
CA VAL A 126 -16.41 -12.48 1.43
C VAL A 126 -17.92 -12.39 1.64
N LYS A 127 -18.35 -11.62 2.65
CA LYS A 127 -19.79 -11.41 2.90
C LYS A 127 -20.43 -10.77 1.66
N GLY A 128 -21.45 -11.42 1.10
CA GLY A 128 -22.16 -10.94 -0.08
C GLY A 128 -21.45 -11.20 -1.42
N GLY A 129 -20.36 -11.97 -1.44
CA GLY A 129 -19.65 -12.33 -2.67
C GLY A 129 -19.13 -13.77 -2.66
N SER A 130 -18.42 -14.14 -3.72
CA SER A 130 -17.86 -15.49 -3.91
C SER A 130 -16.35 -15.58 -3.73
N THR A 131 -15.64 -14.45 -3.70
CA THR A 131 -14.18 -14.42 -3.54
C THR A 131 -13.79 -14.95 -2.16
N VAL A 132 -12.96 -15.99 -2.13
CA VAL A 132 -12.38 -16.51 -0.89
C VAL A 132 -11.31 -15.56 -0.40
N ILE A 133 -11.42 -15.15 0.86
CA ILE A 133 -10.45 -14.27 1.52
C ILE A 133 -10.19 -14.72 2.97
N ALA A 134 -9.03 -14.38 3.50
CA ALA A 134 -8.65 -14.52 4.90
C ALA A 134 -7.96 -13.23 5.38
N PHE A 135 -7.75 -13.08 6.68
CA PHE A 135 -6.89 -12.02 7.22
C PHE A 135 -5.81 -12.58 8.12
N ALA A 136 -4.58 -12.12 7.90
CA ALA A 136 -3.45 -12.29 8.79
C ALA A 136 -3.11 -10.95 9.44
N GLN A 137 -2.60 -11.01 10.67
CA GLN A 137 -2.00 -9.89 11.38
C GLN A 137 -0.51 -10.19 11.59
N ASP A 138 0.34 -9.23 11.29
CA ASP A 138 1.78 -9.34 11.44
C ASP A 138 2.27 -8.99 12.87
N PRO A 139 3.58 -9.05 13.16
CA PRO A 139 4.13 -8.75 14.48
C PRO A 139 3.81 -7.36 15.04
N ASP A 140 3.72 -6.35 14.18
CA ASP A 140 3.50 -4.96 14.56
C ASP A 140 2.00 -4.60 14.60
N GLY A 141 1.14 -5.47 14.08
CA GLY A 141 -0.31 -5.32 14.08
C GLY A 141 -0.91 -4.93 12.72
N TYR A 142 -0.09 -4.80 11.68
CA TYR A 142 -0.55 -4.54 10.32
C TYR A 142 -1.36 -5.73 9.79
N MET A 143 -2.45 -5.40 9.12
CA MET A 143 -3.36 -6.38 8.57
C MET A 143 -2.97 -6.72 7.13
N PHE A 144 -3.01 -8.00 6.81
CA PHE A 144 -2.82 -8.54 5.46
C PHE A 144 -4.08 -9.30 5.05
N GLU A 145 -4.77 -8.81 4.03
CA GLU A 145 -5.84 -9.56 3.37
C GLU A 145 -5.22 -10.60 2.42
N LEU A 146 -5.64 -11.85 2.54
CA LEU A 146 -5.22 -12.93 1.64
C LEU A 146 -6.37 -13.16 0.67
N ILE A 147 -6.13 -12.99 -0.64
CA ILE A 147 -7.19 -13.01 -1.66
C ILE A 147 -6.99 -14.17 -2.61
N GLN A 148 -7.97 -15.06 -2.71
CA GLN A 148 -7.85 -16.19 -3.64
C GLN A 148 -8.09 -15.70 -5.06
N ARG A 149 -7.05 -15.74 -5.89
CA ARG A 149 -7.07 -15.38 -7.31
C ARG A 149 -6.19 -16.35 -8.09
N GLY A 150 -6.47 -16.50 -9.39
CA GLY A 150 -5.58 -17.22 -10.28
C GLY A 150 -4.19 -16.58 -10.37
N PRO A 151 -3.29 -17.16 -11.18
CA PRO A 151 -1.93 -16.65 -11.36
C PRO A 151 -1.92 -15.14 -11.63
N THR A 152 -1.10 -14.40 -10.89
CA THR A 152 -0.94 -12.94 -11.02
C THR A 152 0.54 -12.58 -11.19
N PRO A 153 0.88 -11.61 -12.05
CA PRO A 153 2.24 -11.08 -12.12
C PRO A 153 2.62 -10.26 -10.87
N GLU A 154 1.63 -9.82 -10.09
CA GLU A 154 1.84 -9.00 -8.89
C GLU A 154 0.98 -9.55 -7.73
N PRO A 155 1.55 -10.42 -6.87
CA PRO A 155 0.83 -10.95 -5.71
C PRO A 155 0.57 -9.88 -4.65
N LEU A 156 1.48 -8.91 -4.44
CA LEU A 156 1.27 -7.82 -3.49
C LEU A 156 0.40 -6.73 -4.13
N CYS A 157 -0.92 -6.92 -4.03
CA CYS A 157 -1.86 -6.37 -5.01
C CYS A 157 -2.72 -5.20 -4.53
N GLN A 158 -2.71 -4.86 -3.23
CA GLN A 158 -3.48 -3.72 -2.71
C GLN A 158 -2.80 -3.03 -1.52
N VAL A 159 -3.06 -1.73 -1.42
CA VAL A 159 -2.90 -0.91 -0.21
C VAL A 159 -4.27 -0.29 0.07
N MET A 160 -4.88 -0.62 1.20
CA MET A 160 -6.20 -0.13 1.57
C MET A 160 -6.09 0.96 2.63
N LEU A 161 -6.69 2.11 2.36
CA LEU A 161 -6.78 3.26 3.25
C LEU A 161 -8.23 3.65 3.45
N ARG A 162 -8.59 4.06 4.68
CA ARG A 162 -9.91 4.64 4.96
C ARG A 162 -9.89 6.13 4.63
N VAL A 163 -10.98 6.61 4.03
CA VAL A 163 -11.19 8.01 3.67
C VAL A 163 -12.51 8.51 4.24
N GLY A 164 -12.58 9.81 4.57
CA GLY A 164 -13.80 10.41 5.13
C GLY A 164 -14.87 10.73 4.07
N ASP A 165 -14.45 10.94 2.83
CA ASP A 165 -15.31 11.21 1.67
C ASP A 165 -14.74 10.44 0.47
N LEU A 166 -15.51 9.47 -0.04
CA LEU A 166 -15.06 8.58 -1.10
C LEU A 166 -15.04 9.27 -2.46
N ASP A 167 -16.06 10.06 -2.77
CA ASP A 167 -16.17 10.73 -4.07
C ASP A 167 -15.07 11.77 -4.22
N ARG A 168 -14.81 12.55 -3.16
CA ARG A 168 -13.68 13.49 -3.14
C ARG A 168 -12.32 12.78 -3.27
N ALA A 169 -12.14 11.64 -2.61
CA ALA A 169 -10.92 10.86 -2.74
C ALA A 169 -10.72 10.33 -4.17
N ILE A 170 -11.78 9.83 -4.81
CA ILE A 170 -11.74 9.38 -6.21
C ILE A 170 -11.32 10.54 -7.11
N MET A 171 -11.98 11.70 -7.00
CA MET A 171 -11.62 12.88 -7.80
C MET A 171 -10.16 13.27 -7.62
N PHE A 172 -9.66 13.25 -6.39
CA PHE A 172 -8.25 13.54 -6.10
C PHE A 172 -7.28 12.57 -6.79
N TYR A 173 -7.53 11.26 -6.75
CA TYR A 173 -6.64 10.27 -7.37
C TYR A 173 -6.75 10.22 -8.90
N GLU A 174 -7.90 10.57 -9.47
CA GLU A 174 -8.10 10.62 -10.92
C GLU A 174 -7.49 11.87 -11.55
N LYS A 175 -7.66 13.03 -10.90
CA LYS A 175 -7.37 14.34 -11.49
C LYS A 175 -6.23 15.11 -10.81
N GLY A 176 -5.85 14.70 -9.61
CA GLY A 176 -4.85 15.39 -8.80
C GLY A 176 -5.43 16.59 -8.02
N PRO A 177 -4.62 17.21 -7.13
CA PRO A 177 -5.04 18.31 -6.25
C PRO A 177 -5.42 19.62 -6.95
N TRP A 178 -5.28 19.71 -8.27
CA TRP A 178 -5.35 20.97 -9.01
C TRP A 178 -6.77 21.32 -9.49
N ASP A 179 -7.73 20.40 -9.37
CA ASP A 179 -9.09 20.58 -9.90
C ASP A 179 -10.07 21.24 -8.90
N GLU A 180 -9.69 21.35 -7.61
CA GLU A 180 -10.53 21.98 -6.57
C GLU A 180 -10.68 23.51 -6.73
N ALA A 181 -9.89 24.15 -7.60
CA ALA A 181 -9.93 25.61 -7.79
C ALA A 181 -11.15 26.12 -8.61
N SER A 182 -12.13 25.29 -8.92
CA SER A 182 -13.27 25.65 -9.78
C SER A 182 -14.64 25.73 -9.10
N GLU A 183 -14.77 25.41 -7.80
CA GLU A 183 -16.06 25.43 -7.09
C GLU A 183 -16.27 26.60 -6.09
N GLU A 184 -15.28 27.47 -5.86
CA GLU A 184 -15.44 28.62 -4.93
C GLU A 184 -16.05 29.90 -5.52
N GLU A 185 -16.40 29.96 -6.82
CA GLU A 185 -17.08 31.16 -7.39
C GLU A 185 -18.62 31.15 -7.27
N GLY A 186 -19.20 30.25 -6.46
CA GLY A 186 -20.65 30.05 -6.37
C GLY A 186 -21.39 30.71 -5.19
N CYS A 187 -20.71 31.41 -4.26
CA CYS A 187 -21.38 31.97 -3.08
C CYS A 187 -20.94 33.41 -2.76
N ALA A 188 -21.30 34.36 -3.62
CA ALA A 188 -21.35 35.77 -3.27
C ALA A 188 -22.38 36.52 -4.14
N SER A 189 -23.64 36.45 -3.71
CA SER A 189 -24.62 37.48 -4.06
C SER A 189 -25.47 37.81 -2.83
N VAL A 190 -24.95 38.73 -2.02
CA VAL A 190 -25.73 39.66 -1.20
C VAL A 190 -25.43 41.08 -1.68
#